data_AF-A0A7X9S1M3-F1
#
_entry.id   AF-A0A7X9S1M3-F1
#
_cell.length_a   1.000
_cell.length_b   1.000
_cell.length_c   1.000
_cell.angle_alpha   90.00
_cell.angle_beta   90.00
_cell.angle_gamma   90.00
#
_symmetry.space_group_name_H-M   'P 1'
#
loop_
_entity.id
_entity.type
_entity.pdbx_description
1 polymer ?
#
loop_
_entity_poly.entity_id
_entity_poly.type
_entity_poly.pdbx_seq_one_letter_code
_entity_poly.pdbx_strand_id
1 'polypeptide(L)'
;MRANTYKEIPENKPQHAPKVSNSKWVKKLSKLKFISSTNDDENSRYIQKILFVTFLGILYIANGFQAEKSHLRINKLEKSVEKLRVEYSTLKYDFINESKRSKIEERVAPLGLVPMETAPIVISVSNLEDH
;
A
#
# COMPACT_ATOMS: atom_id res chain seq x y z
N MET A 1 5.29 32.33 5.90
CA MET A 1 5.13 31.50 4.69
C MET A 1 5.40 30.06 5.09
N ARG A 2 4.42 29.14 4.94
CA ARG A 2 4.61 27.71 5.23
C ARG A 2 5.12 27.04 3.95
N ALA A 3 6.33 26.49 3.98
CA ALA A 3 6.92 25.78 2.86
C ALA A 3 6.27 24.39 2.72
N ASN A 4 5.82 24.06 1.51
CA ASN A 4 5.31 22.73 1.19
C ASN A 4 6.46 21.73 1.12
N THR A 5 6.48 20.79 2.06
CA THR A 5 7.36 19.62 2.04
C THR A 5 6.73 18.54 1.15
N TYR A 6 7.16 18.45 -0.12
CA TYR A 6 6.87 17.28 -0.93
C TYR A 6 7.70 16.11 -0.39
N LYS A 7 7.02 14.99 -0.11
CA LYS A 7 7.68 13.75 0.30
C LYS A 7 8.36 13.17 -0.94
N GLU A 8 9.68 13.14 -0.96
CA GLU A 8 10.42 12.52 -2.06
C GLU A 8 10.00 11.05 -2.19
N ILE A 9 9.60 10.68 -3.41
CA ILE A 9 9.30 9.31 -3.79
C ILE A 9 10.66 8.60 -3.85
N PRO A 10 10.96 7.63 -2.98
CA PRO A 10 12.26 6.97 -3.02
C PRO A 10 12.42 6.25 -4.36
N GLU A 11 13.45 6.67 -5.08
CA GLU A 11 13.92 6.11 -6.35
C GLU A 11 14.11 4.60 -6.23
N ASN A 12 13.32 3.84 -6.99
CA ASN A 12 13.38 2.39 -7.03
C ASN A 12 14.62 1.94 -7.82
N LYS A 13 15.72 1.75 -7.10
CA LYS A 13 16.97 1.18 -7.62
C LYS A 13 16.70 -0.21 -8.24
N PRO A 14 17.22 -0.53 -9.44
CA PRO A 14 17.03 -1.85 -10.04
C PRO A 14 17.56 -2.94 -9.10
N GLN A 15 16.66 -3.84 -8.72
CA GLN A 15 16.93 -4.91 -7.77
C GLN A 15 17.95 -5.88 -8.37
N HIS A 16 19.05 -6.07 -7.63
CA HIS A 16 20.14 -7.00 -7.92
C HIS A 16 19.63 -8.41 -8.33
N ALA A 17 20.30 -9.00 -9.34
CA ALA A 17 20.14 -10.39 -9.78
C ALA A 17 20.14 -11.37 -8.58
N PRO A 18 19.33 -12.45 -8.63
CA PRO A 18 19.20 -13.36 -7.50
C PRO A 18 20.54 -14.02 -7.20
N LYS A 19 21.14 -13.67 -6.05
CA LYS A 19 22.34 -14.33 -5.54
C LYS A 19 21.96 -15.77 -5.20
N VAL A 20 22.44 -16.72 -6.00
CA VAL A 20 22.22 -18.15 -5.77
C VAL A 20 22.90 -18.54 -4.47
N SER A 21 22.09 -18.66 -3.41
CA SER A 21 22.54 -18.88 -2.05
C SER A 21 23.11 -20.30 -1.91
N ASN A 22 24.43 -20.40 -1.83
CA ASN A 22 25.15 -21.60 -1.39
C ASN A 22 24.87 -21.90 0.09
N SER A 23 23.65 -22.34 0.40
CA SER A 23 23.25 -22.63 1.77
C SER A 23 23.90 -23.93 2.25
N LYS A 24 24.53 -23.88 3.43
CA LYS A 24 25.15 -25.04 4.10
C LYS A 24 24.14 -26.19 4.30
N TRP A 25 22.85 -25.87 4.30
CA TRP A 25 21.75 -26.82 4.37
C TRP A 25 21.62 -27.69 3.11
N VAL A 26 21.76 -27.12 1.90
CA VAL A 26 21.76 -27.91 0.64
C VAL A 26 22.96 -28.87 0.59
N LYS A 27 24.13 -28.43 1.09
CA LYS A 27 25.31 -29.28 1.25
C LYS A 27 25.15 -30.36 2.33
N LYS A 28 24.32 -30.14 3.35
CA LYS A 28 23.97 -31.18 4.35
C LYS A 28 22.95 -32.17 3.80
N LEU A 29 21.99 -31.70 3.00
CA LEU A 29 20.94 -32.52 2.40
C LEU A 29 21.51 -33.51 1.37
N SER A 30 22.42 -33.05 0.52
CA SER A 30 23.14 -33.90 -0.45
C SER A 30 24.07 -34.93 0.21
N LYS A 31 24.49 -34.71 1.46
CA LYS A 31 25.29 -35.67 2.25
C LYS A 31 24.43 -36.70 3.00
N LEU A 32 23.11 -36.61 2.94
CA LEU A 32 22.23 -37.59 3.57
C LEU A 32 22.30 -38.90 2.77
N LYS A 33 22.59 -40.03 3.44
CA LYS A 33 22.82 -41.35 2.82
C LYS A 33 21.70 -41.82 1.87
N PHE A 34 20.49 -41.28 2.01
CA PHE A 34 19.36 -41.55 1.13
C PHE A 34 19.56 -41.10 -0.34
N ILE A 35 20.31 -40.02 -0.58
CA ILE A 35 20.52 -39.49 -1.95
C ILE A 35 21.74 -40.16 -2.63
N SER A 36 22.74 -40.58 -1.86
CA SER A 36 24.00 -41.15 -2.38
C SER A 36 23.99 -42.66 -2.59
N SER A 37 23.00 -43.39 -2.08
CA SER A 37 22.88 -44.84 -2.28
C SER A 37 22.18 -45.14 -3.61
N THR A 38 22.92 -45.02 -4.71
CA THR A 38 22.44 -45.36 -6.08
C THR A 38 23.13 -46.59 -6.68
N ASN A 39 23.82 -47.42 -5.89
CA ASN A 39 24.75 -48.42 -6.43
C ASN A 39 24.38 -49.89 -6.13
N ASP A 40 23.10 -50.23 -5.99
CA ASP A 40 22.66 -51.64 -5.88
C ASP A 40 21.51 -51.95 -6.89
N ASP A 41 21.94 -52.07 -8.14
CA ASP A 41 21.53 -52.86 -9.31
C ASP A 41 20.06 -53.24 -9.65
N GLU A 42 19.04 -53.12 -8.80
CA GLU A 42 17.64 -53.45 -9.21
C GLU A 42 16.58 -52.42 -8.81
N ASN A 43 16.84 -51.58 -7.80
CA ASN A 43 15.81 -50.70 -7.21
C ASN A 43 15.85 -49.23 -7.72
N SER A 44 16.74 -48.91 -8.67
CA SER A 44 16.97 -47.52 -9.14
C SER A 44 15.75 -46.90 -9.83
N ARG A 45 14.90 -47.71 -10.47
CA ARG A 45 13.70 -47.23 -11.18
C ARG A 45 12.64 -46.68 -10.23
N TYR A 46 12.49 -47.25 -9.04
CA TYR A 46 11.53 -46.77 -8.05
C TYR A 46 12.04 -45.52 -7.32
N ILE A 47 13.34 -45.49 -6.99
CA ILE A 47 13.98 -44.33 -6.36
C ILE A 47 13.83 -43.07 -7.24
N GLN A 48 14.02 -43.20 -8.55
CA GLN A 48 13.89 -42.10 -9.50
C GLN A 48 12.45 -41.57 -9.59
N LYS A 49 11.46 -42.47 -9.57
CA LYS A 49 10.03 -42.09 -9.60
C LYS A 49 9.59 -41.37 -8.33
N ILE A 50 9.97 -41.87 -7.15
CA ILE A 50 9.67 -41.22 -5.87
C ILE A 50 10.30 -39.82 -5.80
N LEU A 51 11.55 -39.68 -6.26
CA LEU A 51 12.26 -38.41 -6.27
C LEU A 51 11.57 -37.40 -7.19
N PHE A 52 11.09 -37.84 -8.36
CA PHE A 52 10.33 -36.99 -9.27
C PHE A 52 9.01 -36.47 -8.67
N VAL A 53 8.23 -37.35 -8.02
CA VAL A 53 6.97 -36.94 -7.37
C VAL A 53 7.24 -36.00 -6.18
N THR A 54 8.28 -36.28 -5.41
CA THR A 54 8.70 -35.43 -4.28
C THR A 54 9.12 -34.05 -4.77
N PHE A 55 9.87 -33.98 -5.87
CA PHE A 55 10.24 -32.72 -6.51
C PHE A 55 9.02 -31.91 -6.95
N LEU A 56 8.03 -32.57 -7.57
CA LEU A 56 6.76 -31.96 -7.93
C LEU A 56 5.99 -31.45 -6.69
N GLY A 57 6.00 -32.22 -5.61
CA GLY A 57 5.39 -31.82 -4.32
C GLY A 57 6.05 -30.58 -3.71
N ILE A 58 7.38 -30.48 -3.77
CA ILE A 58 8.11 -29.29 -3.31
C ILE A 58 7.74 -28.07 -4.16
N LEU A 59 7.68 -28.20 -5.49
CA LEU A 59 7.25 -27.13 -6.38
C LEU A 59 5.81 -26.67 -6.07
N TYR A 60 4.92 -27.62 -5.78
CA TYR A 60 3.54 -27.32 -5.40
C TYR A 60 3.46 -26.51 -4.10
N ILE A 61 4.15 -26.96 -3.05
CA ILE A 61 4.20 -26.26 -1.75
C ILE A 61 4.85 -24.88 -1.90
N ALA A 62 5.92 -24.78 -2.68
CA ALA A 62 6.62 -23.52 -2.95
C ALA A 62 5.70 -22.48 -3.62
N ASN A 63 4.88 -22.92 -4.59
CA ASN A 63 3.88 -22.05 -5.23
C ASN A 63 2.79 -21.61 -4.25
N GLY A 64 2.30 -22.51 -3.38
CA GLY A 64 1.30 -22.18 -2.36
C GLY A 64 1.76 -21.12 -1.37
N PHE A 65 3.02 -21.19 -0.90
CA PHE A 65 3.55 -20.24 0.08
C PHE A 65 3.60 -18.79 -0.41
N GLN A 66 3.73 -18.57 -1.73
CA GLN A 66 3.74 -17.23 -2.32
C GLN A 66 2.33 -16.63 -2.45
N ALA A 67 1.31 -17.47 -2.68
CA ALA A 67 -0.08 -17.01 -2.69
C ALA A 67 -0.50 -16.49 -1.31
N GLU A 68 -0.18 -17.24 -0.24
CA GLU A 68 -0.54 -16.86 1.12
C GLU A 68 0.06 -15.51 1.55
N LYS A 69 1.35 -15.29 1.28
CA LYS A 69 2.00 -14.00 1.53
C LYS A 69 1.37 -12.85 0.74
N SER A 70 0.95 -13.12 -0.48
CA SER A 70 0.30 -12.13 -1.35
C SER A 70 -1.07 -11.74 -0.79
N HIS A 71 -1.86 -12.72 -0.35
CA HIS A 71 -3.16 -12.47 0.29
C HIS A 71 -3.02 -11.63 1.58
N LEU A 72 -2.04 -11.96 2.44
CA LEU A 72 -1.77 -11.16 3.64
C LEU A 72 -1.37 -9.72 3.30
N ARG A 73 -0.58 -9.53 2.25
CA ARG A 73 -0.17 -8.20 1.78
C ARG A 73 -1.34 -7.41 1.23
N ILE A 74 -2.19 -8.04 0.42
CA ILE A 74 -3.41 -7.43 -0.15
C ILE A 74 -4.32 -6.96 1.00
N ASN A 75 -4.64 -7.85 1.94
CA ASN A 75 -5.48 -7.52 3.09
C ASN A 75 -4.93 -6.35 3.92
N LYS A 76 -3.61 -6.29 4.12
CA LYS A 76 -2.97 -5.16 4.83
C LYS A 76 -3.09 -3.86 4.03
N LEU A 77 -2.92 -3.93 2.72
CA LEU A 77 -2.98 -2.77 1.84
C LEU A 77 -4.40 -2.21 1.76
N GLU A 78 -5.41 -3.07 1.61
CA GLU A 78 -6.83 -2.71 1.64
C GLU A 78 -7.20 -1.97 2.93
N LYS A 79 -6.80 -2.50 4.08
CA LYS A 79 -6.99 -1.82 5.38
C LYS A 79 -6.32 -0.45 5.43
N SER A 80 -5.16 -0.30 4.81
CA SER A 80 -4.43 0.97 4.79
C SER A 80 -5.12 2.00 3.91
N VAL A 81 -5.65 1.57 2.75
CA VAL A 81 -6.43 2.41 1.84
C VAL A 81 -7.74 2.84 2.50
N GLU A 82 -8.45 1.91 3.13
CA GLU A 82 -9.72 2.22 3.81
C GLU A 82 -9.50 3.18 4.98
N LYS A 83 -8.43 2.98 5.76
CA LYS A 83 -8.04 3.93 6.82
C LYS A 83 -7.84 5.34 6.26
N LEU A 84 -7.08 5.46 5.17
CA LEU A 84 -6.81 6.75 4.54
C LEU A 84 -8.09 7.40 3.98
N ARG A 85 -8.99 6.60 3.42
CA ARG A 85 -10.30 7.05 2.94
C ARG A 85 -11.15 7.61 4.07
N VAL A 86 -11.20 6.92 5.20
CA VAL A 86 -11.93 7.37 6.39
C VAL A 86 -11.34 8.67 6.92
N GLU A 87 -10.01 8.76 7.06
CA GLU A 87 -9.32 9.98 7.50
C GLU A 87 -9.61 11.17 6.59
N TYR A 88 -9.55 10.99 5.26
CA TYR A 88 -9.90 12.03 4.30
C TYR A 88 -11.36 12.47 4.43
N SER A 89 -12.29 11.52 4.55
CA SER A 89 -13.71 11.83 4.66
C SER A 89 -14.01 12.62 5.94
N THR A 90 -13.41 12.25 7.06
CA THR A 90 -13.54 12.97 8.33
C THR A 90 -12.96 14.37 8.22
N LEU A 91 -11.74 14.52 7.69
CA LEU A 91 -11.10 15.83 7.53
C LEU A 91 -11.91 16.76 6.62
N LYS A 92 -12.47 16.22 5.53
CA LYS A 92 -13.38 16.96 4.65
C LYS A 92 -14.64 17.40 5.38
N TYR A 93 -15.24 16.52 6.19
CA TYR A 93 -16.41 16.86 6.97
C TYR A 93 -16.13 17.97 7.97
N ASP A 94 -14.99 17.91 8.68
CA ASP A 94 -14.57 18.95 9.61
C ASP A 94 -14.36 20.29 8.90
N PHE A 95 -13.69 20.29 7.74
CA PHE A 95 -13.52 21.50 6.92
C PHE A 95 -14.87 22.11 6.51
N ILE A 96 -15.80 21.30 5.99
CA ILE A 96 -17.13 21.79 5.61
C ILE A 96 -17.86 22.34 6.84
N ASN A 97 -17.78 21.63 7.96
CA ASN A 97 -18.45 22.02 9.20
C ASN A 97 -17.92 23.36 9.75
N GLU A 98 -16.61 23.59 9.69
CA GLU A 98 -16.01 24.87 10.04
C GLU A 98 -16.34 25.99 9.05
N SER A 99 -16.52 25.65 7.76
CA SER A 99 -16.92 26.62 6.73
C SER A 99 -18.43 26.97 6.76
N LYS A 100 -19.23 26.33 7.63
CA LYS A 100 -20.65 26.66 7.77
C LYS A 100 -20.82 28.08 8.31
N ARG A 101 -21.73 28.84 7.71
CA ARG A 101 -22.02 30.25 8.09
C ARG A 101 -22.31 30.39 9.58
N SER A 102 -23.16 29.53 10.14
CA SER A 102 -23.49 29.55 11.58
C SER A 102 -22.27 29.36 12.49
N LYS A 103 -21.28 28.56 12.07
CA LYS A 103 -20.09 28.27 12.86
C LYS A 103 -19.05 29.38 12.72
N ILE A 104 -19.00 30.03 11.57
CA ILE A 104 -18.23 31.25 11.34
C ILE A 104 -18.81 32.39 12.20
N GLU A 105 -20.13 32.57 12.18
CA GLU A 105 -20.86 33.56 12.99
C GLU A 105 -20.57 33.40 14.48
N GLU A 106 -20.65 32.18 15.01
CA GLU A 106 -20.28 31.88 16.41
C GLU A 106 -18.82 32.24 16.72
N ARG A 107 -17.89 31.95 15.81
CA ARG A 107 -16.46 32.28 15.97
C ARG A 107 -16.18 33.78 15.90
N VAL A 108 -16.97 34.55 15.13
CA VAL A 108 -16.79 36.01 14.97
C VAL A 108 -17.65 36.85 15.92
N ALA A 109 -18.61 36.24 16.62
CA ALA A 109 -19.40 36.88 17.67
C ALA A 109 -18.58 37.61 18.75
N PRO A 110 -17.47 37.06 19.30
CA PRO A 110 -16.64 37.79 20.26
C PRO A 110 -15.90 39.00 19.65
N LEU A 111 -15.79 39.09 18.33
CA LEU A 111 -15.25 40.24 17.61
C LEU A 111 -16.31 41.32 17.36
N GLY A 112 -17.57 41.11 17.77
CA GLY A 112 -18.68 42.04 17.56
C GLY A 112 -19.19 42.11 16.12
N LEU A 113 -18.80 41.15 15.27
CA LEU A 113 -19.18 41.10 13.87
C LEU A 113 -20.53 40.37 13.73
N VAL A 114 -21.49 41.01 13.05
CA VAL A 114 -22.85 40.49 12.84
C VAL A 114 -23.04 40.17 11.35
N PRO A 115 -23.58 39.00 10.99
CA PRO A 115 -23.87 38.68 9.60
C PRO A 115 -24.90 39.65 9.00
N MET A 116 -24.74 40.00 7.73
CA MET A 116 -25.78 40.72 6.98
C MET A 116 -26.90 39.76 6.61
N GLU A 117 -28.10 40.01 7.14
CA GLU A 117 -29.34 39.30 6.78
C GLU A 117 -29.84 39.67 5.37
N THR A 118 -29.38 40.80 4.83
CA THR A 118 -29.77 41.33 3.53
C THR A 118 -28.78 40.96 2.43
N ALA A 119 -29.28 40.74 1.22
CA ALA A 119 -28.44 40.44 0.07
C ALA A 119 -27.42 41.58 -0.18
N PRO A 120 -26.18 41.25 -0.58
CA PRO A 120 -25.14 42.25 -0.80
C PRO A 120 -25.56 43.22 -1.91
N ILE A 121 -25.37 44.52 -1.67
CA ILE A 121 -25.67 45.57 -2.64
C ILE A 121 -24.60 45.52 -3.72
N VAL A 122 -24.99 45.16 -4.94
CA VAL A 122 -24.12 45.24 -6.11
C VAL A 122 -24.00 46.70 -6.51
N ILE A 123 -22.81 47.28 -6.35
CA ILE A 123 -22.52 48.65 -6.77
C ILE A 123 -22.24 48.62 -8.28
N SER A 124 -23.24 48.89 -9.12
CA SER A 124 -23.03 49.12 -10.55
C SER A 124 -22.52 50.54 -10.75
N VAL A 125 -21.29 50.69 -11.25
CA VAL A 125 -20.73 52.00 -11.60
C VAL A 125 -21.34 52.44 -12.93
N SER A 126 -22.48 53.12 -12.88
CA SER A 126 -23.04 53.81 -14.04
C SER A 126 -22.47 55.22 -14.08
N ASN A 127 -21.36 55.40 -14.81
CA ASN A 127 -21.08 56.59 -15.63
C ASN A 127 -19.69 56.50 -16.29
N LEU A 128 -19.69 56.30 -17.61
CA LEU A 128 -18.71 56.88 -18.53
C LEU A 128 -19.44 57.21 -19.85
N GLU A 129 -20.44 58.08 -19.79
CA GLU A 129 -20.92 58.85 -20.93
C GLU A 129 -21.07 60.30 -20.47
N ASP A 130 -20.09 61.11 -20.85
CA ASP A 130 -20.20 62.55 -21.03
C ASP A 130 -18.98 62.96 -21.89
N HIS A 131 -19.16 62.88 -23.22
CA HIS A 131 -18.68 63.83 -24.23
C HIS A 131 -19.25 63.48 -25.61
#